data_AF-A0A2N1F7I9-F1
#
_entry.id   AF-A0A2N1F7I9-F1
#
_cell.length_a   1.000
_cell.length_b   1.000
_cell.length_c   1.000
_cell.angle_alpha   90.00
_cell.angle_beta   90.00
_cell.angle_gamma   90.00
#
_symmetry.space_group_name_H-M   'P 1'
#
loop_
_entity.id
_entity.type
_entity.pdbx_description
1 polymer ?
#
loop_
_entity_poly.entity_id
_entity_poly.type
_entity_poly.pdbx_seq_one_letter_code
_entity_poly.pdbx_strand_id
1 'polypeptide(L)' 'MWSDNNYSSILKMYLNKYNSLKLEVNNNGLIVAVKKEENGRWINDRNLPNILNKLPNCYNLEKNITIILKQ' A
#
# COMPACT_ATOMS: atom_id res chain seq x y z
N MET A 1 -12.33 -3.84 8.14
CA MET A 1 -11.08 -3.05 7.95
C MET A 1 -10.55 -3.36 6.56
N TRP A 2 -10.41 -2.34 5.70
CA TRP A 2 -10.14 -2.39 4.24
C TRP A 2 -11.26 -3.00 3.38
N SER A 3 -12.26 -3.61 4.02
CA SER A 3 -13.48 -4.19 3.47
C SER A 3 -14.48 -3.18 2.88
N ASP A 4 -14.25 -1.87 3.00
CA ASP A 4 -15.05 -0.86 2.30
C ASP A 4 -14.56 -0.75 0.84
N ASN A 5 -15.05 -1.70 0.06
CA ASN A 5 -15.03 -1.99 -1.39
C ASN A 5 -14.01 -1.34 -2.35
N ASN A 6 -13.58 -0.08 -2.19
CA ASN A 6 -12.70 0.58 -3.17
C ASN A 6 -11.22 0.25 -2.98
N TYR A 7 -10.68 0.27 -1.75
CA TYR A 7 -9.26 -0.04 -1.56
C TYR A 7 -8.98 -1.53 -1.73
N SER A 8 -9.86 -2.40 -1.22
CA SER A 8 -9.69 -3.86 -1.38
C SER A 8 -9.69 -4.29 -2.85
N SER A 9 -10.59 -3.75 -3.67
CA SER A 9 -10.65 -4.10 -5.11
C SER A 9 -9.40 -3.63 -5.86
N ILE A 10 -8.93 -2.42 -5.59
CA ILE A 10 -7.71 -1.87 -6.22
C ILE A 10 -6.48 -2.66 -5.79
N LEU A 11 -6.34 -2.98 -4.50
CA LEU A 11 -5.22 -3.78 -4.01
C LEU A 11 -5.25 -5.19 -4.58
N LYS A 12 -6.43 -5.83 -4.67
CA LYS A 12 -6.59 -7.13 -5.35
C LYS A 12 -6.20 -7.05 -6.83
N MET A 13 -6.63 -6.01 -7.54
CA MET A 13 -6.27 -5.82 -8.94
C MET A 13 -4.74 -5.72 -9.12
N TYR A 14 -4.06 -4.96 -8.25
CA TYR A 14 -2.60 -4.85 -8.31
C TYR A 14 -1.89 -6.13 -7.86
N LEU A 15 -2.37 -6.82 -6.82
CA LEU A 15 -1.80 -8.09 -6.36
C LEU A 15 -2.02 -9.24 -7.36
N ASN A 16 -3.04 -9.16 -8.21
CA ASN A 16 -3.20 -10.09 -9.34
C ASN A 16 -2.17 -9.84 -10.45
N LYS A 17 -1.63 -8.63 -10.55
CA LYS A 17 -0.61 -8.26 -11.55
C LYS A 17 0.82 -8.39 -11.01
N TYR A 18 0.99 -8.21 -9.70
CA TYR A 18 2.27 -8.16 -9.00
C TYR A 18 2.22 -9.05 -7.76
N ASN A 19 3.19 -9.96 -7.62
CA ASN A 19 3.21 -10.93 -6.51
C ASN A 19 3.18 -10.28 -5.12
N SER A 20 3.76 -9.08 -5.02
CA SER A 20 3.83 -8.34 -3.77
C SER A 20 3.68 -6.83 -3.99
N LEU A 21 3.08 -6.17 -3.00
CA LEU A 21 3.08 -4.71 -2.85
C LEU A 21 3.72 -4.35 -1.51
N LYS A 22 4.49 -3.27 -1.50
CA LYS A 22 5.09 -2.68 -0.30
C LYS A 22 4.55 -1.28 -0.12
N LEU A 23 3.82 -1.04 0.96
CA LEU A 23 3.31 0.27 1.35
C LEU A 23 4.20 0.85 2.44
N GLU A 24 4.71 2.05 2.20
CA GLU A 24 5.47 2.82 3.17
C GLU A 24 4.54 3.85 3.79
N VAL A 25 4.36 3.76 5.11
CA VAL A 25 3.41 4.56 5.87
C VAL A 25 4.17 5.40 6.88
N ASN A 26 3.92 6.71 6.89
CA ASN A 26 4.55 7.59 7.87
C ASN A 26 3.84 7.51 9.24
N ASN A 27 4.44 8.13 10.25
CA ASN A 27 3.91 8.21 11.61
C ASN A 27 2.49 8.82 11.71
N ASN A 28 2.05 9.60 10.73
CA ASN A 28 0.69 10.16 10.64
C ASN A 28 -0.33 9.19 9.99
N GLY A 29 0.08 7.96 9.67
CA GLY A 29 -0.75 6.96 9.01
C GLY A 29 -0.97 7.21 7.51
N LEU A 30 -0.21 8.11 6.89
CA LEU A 30 -0.29 8.40 5.45
C LEU A 30 0.58 7.42 4.67
N ILE A 31 0.05 6.89 3.57
CA ILE A 31 0.83 6.08 2.63
C ILE A 31 1.64 7.04 1.75
N VAL A 32 2.94 7.14 2.01
CA VAL A 32 3.85 8.08 1.33
C VAL A 32 4.49 7.47 0.08
N ALA A 33 4.59 6.15 0.02
CA ALA A 33 5.04 5.45 -1.17
C ALA A 33 4.42 4.05 -1.26
N VAL A 34 4.24 3.59 -2.49
CA VAL A 34 3.86 2.21 -2.79
C VAL A 34 4.84 1.68 -3.81
N LYS A 35 5.38 0.49 -3.55
CA LYS A 35 6.30 -0.22 -4.45
C LYS A 35 5.68 -1.55 -4.86
N LYS A 36 5.84 -1.91 -6.12
CA LYS A 36 5.48 -3.21 -6.68
C LYS A 36 6.72 -4.06 -6.88
N GLU A 37 6.59 -5.36 -6.69
CA GLU A 37 7.64 -6.30 -7.01
C GLU A 37 7.55 -6.74 -8.48
N GLU A 38 8.57 -6.42 -9.27
CA GLU A 38 8.71 -6.82 -10.67
C GLU A 38 10.10 -7.44 -10.85
N ASN A 39 10.17 -8.71 -11.27
CA ASN A 39 11.42 -9.45 -11.48
C ASN A 39 12.40 -9.39 -10.28
N GLY A 40 11.87 -9.54 -9.05
CA GLY A 40 12.64 -9.51 -7.80
C GLY A 40 13.12 -8.11 -7.39
N ARG A 41 12.65 -7.04 -8.05
CA ARG A 41 13.00 -5.66 -7.74
C ARG A 41 11.77 -4.87 -7.30
N TRP A 42 11.99 -3.94 -6.37
CA TRP A 42 10.96 -3.02 -5.92
C TRP A 42 10.96 -1.76 -6.77
N ILE A 43 9.85 -1.51 -7.46
CA ILE A 43 9.67 -0.35 -8.35
C ILE A 43 8.57 0.54 -7.77
N ASN A 44 8.84 1.85 -7.67
CA ASN A 44 7.86 2.82 -7.18
C ASN A 44 6.64 2.88 -8.12
N ASP A 45 5.45 2.74 -7.54
CA ASP A 45 4.20 3.03 -8.23
C ASP A 45 3.82 4.49 -8.05
N ARG A 46 3.54 5.18 -9.15
CA ARG A 46 3.26 6.62 -9.13
C ARG A 46 1.80 6.94 -8.81
N ASN A 47 0.89 5.99 -9.01
CA ASN A 47 -0.55 6.23 -8.94
C ASN A 47 -1.13 5.74 -7.62
N LEU A 48 -0.73 4.55 -7.16
CA LEU A 48 -1.25 3.95 -5.94
C LEU A 48 -1.13 4.81 -4.68
N PRO A 49 -0.04 5.56 -4.42
CA PRO A 49 0.03 6.42 -3.25
C PRO A 49 -1.09 7.48 -3.21
N ASN A 50 -1.48 8.03 -4.37
CA ASN A 50 -2.56 9.02 -4.44
C ASN A 50 -3.94 8.39 -4.24
N ILE A 51 -4.11 7.14 -4.67
CA ILE A 51 -5.35 6.38 -4.55
C ILE A 51 -5.55 5.87 -3.12
N LEU A 52 -4.50 5.32 -2.50
CA LEU A 52 -4.54 4.70 -1.18
C LEU A 52 -4.17 5.67 -0.05
N ASN A 53 -3.90 6.94 -0.36
CA ASN A 53 -3.39 8.08 0.42
C ASN A 53 -3.31 8.00 1.96
N LYS A 54 -4.23 7.32 2.64
CA LYS A 54 -4.24 7.11 4.08
C LYS A 54 -4.79 5.73 4.43
N LEU A 55 -4.22 5.11 5.47
CA LEU A 55 -4.79 3.91 6.05
C LEU A 55 -6.20 4.20 6.60
N PRO A 56 -7.20 3.34 6.34
CA PRO A 56 -8.51 3.47 6.98
C PRO A 56 -8.34 3.25 8.49
N ASN A 57 -8.82 4.22 9.26
CA ASN A 57 -8.58 4.45 10.69
C ASN A 57 -7.19 5.02 11.01
N CYS A 58 -7.23 6.24 11.55
CA CYS A 58 -6.11 7.08 11.93
C CYS A 58 -5.30 6.44 13.06
N TYR A 59 -4.29 5.63 12.73
CA TYR A 59 -3.26 5.30 13.69
C TYR A 59 -2.24 6.44 13.68
N ASN A 60 -2.16 7.22 14.76
CA ASN A 60 -0.92 7.90 15.10
C ASN A 60 0.08 6.78 15.42
N LEU A 61 0.87 6.42 14.41
CA LEU A 61 1.90 5.42 14.58
C LEU A 61 3.07 6.10 15.28
N GLU A 62 3.64 5.46 16.31
CA GLU A 62 4.82 5.99 17.00
C GLU A 62 6.05 6.07 16.08
N LYS A 63 6.00 5.38 14.93
CA LYS A 63 7.08 5.31 13.94
C LYS A 63 6.53 5.09 12.54
N ASN A 64 7.35 5.36 11.54
CA ASN A 64 7.08 4.93 10.17
C ASN A 64 7.05 3.40 10.10
N ILE A 65 6.13 2.85 9.32
CA ILE A 65 5.99 1.41 9.14
C ILE A 65 6.04 1.03 7.66
N THR A 66 6.42 -0.21 7.39
CA THR A 66 6.34 -0.81 6.07
C THR A 66 5.40 -2.01 6.14
N ILE A 67 4.39 -2.02 5.26
CA ILE A 67 3.44 -3.12 5.13
C ILE A 67 3.75 -3.83 3.81
N ILE A 68 4.00 -5.13 3.85
CA ILE A 68 4.15 -5.94 2.65
C ILE A 68 2.90 -6.80 2.51
N LEU A 69 2.17 -6.59 1.42
CA LEU A 69 1.07 -7.43 1.00
C LEU A 69 1.60 -8.43 -0.02
N LYS A 70 1.23 -9.70 0.16
CA LYS A 70 1.55 -10.79 -0.77
C LYS A 70 0.26 -11.50 -1.15
N GLN A 71 0.28 -12.14 -2.31
CA GLN A 71 -0.79 -13.05 -2.74
C GLN A 71 -0.86 -14.28 -1.81
#